data_AF-A0AAU7F6M5-F1
#
_entry.id   AF-A0AAU7F6M5-F1
#
_cell.length_a   1.000
_cell.length_b   1.000
_cell.length_c   1.000
_cell.angle_alpha   90.00
_cell.angle_beta   90.00
_cell.angle_gamma   90.00
#
_symmetry.space_group_name_H-M   'P 1'
#
loop_
_entity.id
_entity.type
_entity.pdbx_description
1 polymer ?
#
loop_
_entity_poly.entity_id
_entity_poly.type
_entity_poly.pdbx_seq_one_letter_code
_entity_poly.pdbx_strand_id
1 'polypeptide(L)'
;MMKKWSLGVLALLLSVSAWASRDWREGVYYPQGARVLYLGQSYEALQSHRAVKGANWNPEAAAALWRKTDERSHGAGDGQWREGRHYSVGELSRYRGHTYRCLQRHKAEKGAGWNPERAPSLWEKVSHNPVRHH
;
A
#
# COMPACT_ATOMS: atom_id res chain seq x y z
N MET A 1 -58.98 -11.85 -5.43
CA MET A 1 -57.95 -11.18 -6.27
C MET A 1 -57.51 -9.88 -5.60
N MET A 2 -56.50 -9.90 -4.70
CA MET A 2 -55.83 -8.68 -4.19
C MET A 2 -54.39 -8.97 -3.70
N LYS A 3 -53.43 -8.58 -4.54
CA LYS A 3 -52.14 -7.86 -4.32
C LYS A 3 -51.26 -8.12 -3.06
N LYS A 4 -50.17 -8.87 -3.31
CA LYS A 4 -48.78 -8.82 -2.79
C LYS A 4 -48.46 -7.76 -1.72
N TRP A 5 -48.01 -8.19 -0.53
CA TRP A 5 -47.10 -7.43 0.35
C TRP A 5 -45.86 -8.29 0.66
N SER A 6 -44.70 -7.84 0.17
CA SER A 6 -43.41 -8.42 0.52
C SER A 6 -42.93 -7.79 1.83
N LEU A 7 -42.74 -8.60 2.87
CA LEU A 7 -42.02 -8.19 4.08
C LEU A 7 -40.54 -7.97 3.72
N GLY A 8 -40.08 -6.72 3.82
CA GLY A 8 -38.66 -6.39 3.81
C GLY A 8 -38.03 -6.76 5.15
N VAL A 9 -37.20 -7.80 5.17
CA VAL A 9 -36.35 -8.12 6.32
C VAL A 9 -35.23 -7.08 6.39
N LEU A 10 -35.29 -6.26 7.44
CA LEU A 10 -34.26 -5.31 7.83
C LEU A 10 -33.03 -6.07 8.34
N ALA A 11 -32.07 -6.36 7.47
CA ALA A 11 -30.79 -6.93 7.88
C ALA A 11 -29.86 -5.80 8.35
N LEU A 12 -29.86 -5.59 9.66
CA LEU A 12 -28.91 -4.76 10.39
C LEU A 12 -27.50 -5.36 10.22
N LEU A 13 -26.74 -4.90 9.23
CA LEU A 13 -25.37 -5.37 9.02
C LEU A 13 -24.41 -4.60 9.95
N LEU A 14 -24.21 -5.15 11.14
CA LEU A 14 -22.99 -4.99 11.92
C LEU A 14 -21.82 -5.49 11.07
N SER A 15 -21.23 -4.62 10.25
CA SER A 15 -20.02 -4.96 9.50
C SER A 15 -18.85 -4.93 10.46
N VAL A 16 -18.53 -6.12 10.98
CA VAL A 16 -17.30 -6.41 11.70
C VAL A 16 -16.13 -5.97 10.81
N SER A 17 -15.37 -4.97 11.28
CA SER A 17 -14.11 -4.53 10.67
C SER A 17 -13.10 -5.67 10.76
N ALA A 18 -13.15 -6.60 9.80
CA ALA A 18 -12.16 -7.66 9.66
C ALA A 18 -10.90 -7.07 9.03
N TRP A 19 -10.01 -6.56 9.88
CA TRP A 19 -8.59 -6.41 9.57
C TRP A 19 -8.01 -7.79 9.25
N ALA A 20 -8.03 -8.17 7.98
CA ALA A 20 -7.26 -9.28 7.45
C ALA A 20 -7.03 -9.01 5.97
N SER A 21 -5.78 -9.09 5.54
CA SER A 21 -5.34 -9.03 4.14
C SER A 21 -6.04 -10.14 3.33
N ARG A 22 -7.27 -9.92 2.91
CA ARG A 22 -8.03 -10.89 2.11
C ARG A 22 -7.51 -10.86 0.68
N ASP A 23 -7.50 -12.02 0.03
CA ASP A 23 -7.21 -12.12 -1.39
C ASP A 23 -8.11 -11.15 -2.19
N TRP A 24 -7.54 -10.57 -3.24
CA TRP A 24 -8.25 -9.70 -4.16
C TRP A 24 -9.40 -10.47 -4.80
N ARG A 25 -10.56 -9.83 -4.89
CA ARG A 25 -11.79 -10.34 -5.51
C ARG A 25 -12.51 -9.25 -6.28
N GLU A 26 -13.08 -9.64 -7.41
CA GLU A 26 -14.04 -8.83 -8.15
C GLU A 26 -15.39 -8.70 -7.42
N GLY A 27 -16.14 -7.66 -7.76
CA GLY A 27 -17.42 -7.27 -7.15
C GLY A 27 -17.29 -6.57 -5.78
N VAL A 28 -16.09 -6.53 -5.22
CA VAL A 28 -15.81 -5.96 -3.89
C VAL A 28 -15.48 -4.47 -4.00
N TYR A 29 -15.91 -3.71 -3.01
CA TYR A 29 -15.51 -2.32 -2.82
C TYR A 29 -14.24 -2.26 -1.96
N TYR A 30 -13.23 -1.54 -2.45
CA TYR A 30 -11.96 -1.30 -1.78
C TYR A 30 -11.82 0.19 -1.48
N PRO A 31 -11.80 0.61 -0.21
CA PRO A 31 -11.46 1.99 0.14
C PRO A 31 -9.97 2.25 -0.12
N GLN A 32 -9.60 3.51 -0.35
CA GLN A 32 -8.19 3.92 -0.39
C GLN A 32 -7.44 3.42 0.86
N GLY A 33 -6.23 2.89 0.65
CA GLY A 33 -5.41 2.29 1.70
C GLY A 33 -5.77 0.83 2.04
N ALA A 34 -6.82 0.26 1.45
CA ALA A 34 -7.14 -1.16 1.63
C ALA A 34 -6.02 -2.05 1.10
N ARG A 35 -5.68 -3.11 1.85
CA ARG A 35 -4.65 -4.08 1.44
C ARG A 35 -5.26 -5.40 1.01
N VAL A 36 -4.75 -5.95 -0.09
CA VAL A 36 -5.18 -7.24 -0.67
C VAL A 36 -3.99 -8.08 -1.07
N LEU A 37 -4.17 -9.40 -1.11
CA LEU A 37 -3.22 -10.33 -1.69
C LEU A 37 -3.63 -10.69 -3.12
N TYR A 38 -2.68 -10.67 -4.05
CA TYR A 38 -2.89 -11.13 -5.43
C TYR A 38 -1.63 -11.83 -5.92
N LEU A 39 -1.77 -13.07 -6.38
CA LEU A 39 -0.65 -13.94 -6.80
C LEU A 39 0.47 -14.03 -5.75
N GLY A 40 0.10 -14.07 -4.46
CA GLY A 40 1.05 -14.12 -3.34
C GLY A 40 1.81 -12.81 -3.10
N GLN A 41 1.41 -11.70 -3.73
CA GLN A 41 1.98 -10.37 -3.52
C GLN A 41 0.94 -9.47 -2.86
N SER A 42 1.35 -8.63 -1.91
CA SER A 42 0.45 -7.67 -1.27
C SER A 42 0.34 -6.39 -2.10
N TYR A 43 -0.85 -5.81 -2.16
CA TYR A 43 -1.15 -4.56 -2.85
C TYR A 43 -2.02 -3.66 -1.98
N GLU A 44 -1.83 -2.35 -2.10
CA GLU A 44 -2.61 -1.31 -1.44
C GLU A 44 -3.42 -0.53 -2.48
N ALA A 45 -4.70 -0.31 -2.21
CA ALA A 45 -5.57 0.51 -3.06
C ALA A 45 -5.16 1.99 -2.98
N LEU A 46 -4.82 2.58 -4.12
CA LEU A 46 -4.47 4.01 -4.25
C LEU A 46 -5.70 4.91 -4.22
N GLN A 47 -6.83 4.40 -4.70
CA GLN A 47 -8.10 5.12 -4.81
C GLN A 47 -9.23 4.23 -4.30
N SER A 48 -10.25 4.85 -3.71
CA SER A 48 -11.48 4.15 -3.36
C SER A 48 -12.23 3.74 -4.63
N HIS A 49 -12.44 2.45 -4.84
CA HIS A 49 -13.09 1.94 -6.04
C HIS A 49 -13.85 0.63 -5.78
N ARG A 50 -14.74 0.28 -6.70
CA ARG A 50 -15.33 -1.06 -6.75
C ARG A 50 -14.63 -1.83 -7.86
N ALA A 51 -14.08 -3.00 -7.57
CA ALA A 51 -13.53 -3.90 -8.59
C ALA A 51 -14.71 -4.45 -9.42
N VAL A 52 -15.10 -3.76 -10.50
CA VAL A 52 -16.23 -4.16 -11.34
C VAL A 52 -15.91 -5.51 -12.02
N LYS A 53 -16.85 -6.46 -11.96
CA LYS A 53 -16.67 -7.79 -12.58
C LYS A 53 -16.42 -7.65 -14.08
N GLY A 54 -15.39 -8.33 -14.59
CA GLY A 54 -15.04 -8.31 -16.02
C GLY A 54 -14.33 -7.03 -16.51
N ALA A 55 -14.06 -6.05 -15.64
CA ALA A 55 -13.27 -4.88 -15.99
C ALA A 55 -11.75 -5.13 -15.92
N ASN A 56 -11.33 -6.30 -15.42
CA ASN A 56 -9.94 -6.69 -15.21
C ASN A 56 -9.15 -5.69 -14.34
N TRP A 57 -9.81 -5.07 -13.35
CA TRP A 57 -9.17 -4.15 -12.38
C TRP A 57 -8.45 -4.90 -11.26
N ASN A 58 -7.68 -5.91 -11.65
CA ASN A 58 -6.83 -6.65 -10.73
C ASN A 58 -5.58 -5.83 -10.37
N PRO A 59 -4.88 -6.16 -9.27
CA PRO A 59 -3.77 -5.35 -8.78
C PRO A 59 -2.55 -5.27 -9.70
N GLU A 60 -2.40 -6.19 -10.65
CA GLU A 60 -1.34 -6.16 -11.65
C GLU A 60 -1.73 -5.32 -12.88
N ALA A 61 -2.95 -5.49 -13.37
CA ALA A 61 -3.43 -4.83 -14.58
C ALA A 61 -3.86 -3.36 -14.34
N ALA A 62 -4.26 -3.01 -13.12
CA ALA A 62 -4.75 -1.69 -12.76
C ALA A 62 -3.81 -0.95 -11.80
N ALA A 63 -2.59 -0.65 -12.26
CA ALA A 63 -1.58 0.11 -11.50
C ALA A 63 -2.03 1.53 -11.09
N ALA A 64 -3.07 2.09 -11.74
CA ALA A 64 -3.69 3.35 -11.32
C ALA A 64 -4.53 3.21 -10.04
N LEU A 65 -5.05 2.00 -9.76
CA LEU A 65 -5.92 1.71 -8.62
C LEU A 65 -5.17 0.99 -7.49
N TRP A 66 -4.08 0.29 -7.81
CA TRP A 66 -3.34 -0.57 -6.89
C TRP A 66 -1.85 -0.28 -6.92
N ARG A 67 -1.22 -0.33 -5.75
CA ARG A 67 0.23 -0.23 -5.57
C ARG A 67 0.73 -1.48 -4.91
N LYS A 68 1.73 -2.14 -5.51
CA LYS A 68 2.40 -3.28 -4.88
C LYS A 68 3.06 -2.84 -3.57
N THR A 69 2.77 -3.56 -2.51
CA THR A 69 3.28 -3.34 -1.17
C THR A 69 4.14 -4.53 -0.82
N ASP A 70 5.42 -4.50 -1.20
CA ASP A 70 6.37 -5.46 -0.65
C ASP A 70 6.47 -5.19 0.86
N GLU A 71 6.74 -6.22 1.67
CA GLU A 71 6.90 -6.05 3.12
C GLU A 71 8.04 -5.08 3.49
N ARG A 72 8.91 -4.73 2.52
CA ARG A 72 9.96 -3.70 2.59
C ARG A 72 9.53 -2.28 2.19
N SER A 73 8.32 -2.10 1.69
CA SER A 73 7.86 -0.86 1.04
C SER A 73 6.59 -0.33 1.71
N HIS A 74 6.67 -0.02 3.01
CA HIS A 74 5.54 0.51 3.76
C HIS A 74 5.80 1.93 4.26
N GLY A 75 5.48 2.91 3.41
CA GLY A 75 5.42 4.29 3.87
C GLY A 75 4.84 5.25 2.83
N ALA A 76 3.79 5.95 3.24
CA ALA A 76 2.93 6.83 2.44
C ALA A 76 3.72 7.83 1.56
N GLY A 77 3.66 7.62 0.25
CA GLY A 77 4.21 8.54 -0.76
C GLY A 77 4.50 7.79 -2.05
N ASP A 78 4.83 8.52 -3.10
CA ASP A 78 5.34 8.05 -4.38
C ASP A 78 6.69 7.29 -4.28
N GLY A 79 7.01 6.78 -3.10
CA GLY A 79 8.30 6.24 -2.74
C GLY A 79 9.38 7.31 -2.64
N GLN A 80 9.10 8.61 -2.77
CA GLN A 80 10.11 9.66 -2.60
C GLN A 80 10.34 10.05 -1.14
N TRP A 81 11.58 10.41 -0.84
CA TRP A 81 11.96 11.06 0.39
C TRP A 81 11.35 12.47 0.48
N ARG A 82 10.79 12.82 1.64
CA ARG A 82 10.17 14.11 1.93
C ARG A 82 10.42 14.47 3.39
N GLU A 83 10.75 15.74 3.64
CA GLU A 83 10.76 16.30 4.98
C GLU A 83 9.34 16.33 5.59
N GLY A 84 9.25 16.35 6.91
CA GLY A 84 8.03 16.32 7.70
C GLY A 84 7.39 14.93 7.83
N ARG A 85 7.98 13.89 7.23
CA ARG A 85 7.39 12.56 7.14
C ARG A 85 8.00 11.58 8.15
N HIS A 86 7.19 10.65 8.65
CA HIS A 86 7.64 9.51 9.44
C HIS A 86 8.09 8.36 8.55
N TYR A 87 9.25 7.81 8.89
CA TYR A 87 9.88 6.67 8.25
C TYR A 87 9.99 5.51 9.22
N SER A 88 9.65 4.31 8.75
CA SER A 88 9.82 3.07 9.51
C SER A 88 11.12 2.36 9.13
N VAL A 89 11.69 1.58 10.04
CA VAL A 89 12.86 0.72 9.73
C VAL A 89 12.52 -0.20 8.57
N GLY A 90 13.46 -0.36 7.63
CA GLY A 90 13.31 -1.18 6.43
C GLY A 90 12.60 -0.49 5.27
N GLU A 91 11.98 0.66 5.50
CA GLU A 91 11.22 1.37 4.48
C GLU A 91 12.11 1.92 3.36
N LEU A 92 11.70 1.72 2.11
CA LEU A 92 12.39 2.24 0.94
C LEU A 92 11.92 3.64 0.54
N SER A 93 12.86 4.55 0.30
CA SER A 93 12.63 5.90 -0.20
C SER A 93 13.63 6.29 -1.29
N ARG A 94 13.16 7.02 -2.30
CA ARG A 94 13.91 7.52 -3.44
C ARG A 94 14.35 8.94 -3.17
N TYR A 95 15.63 9.21 -3.37
CA TYR A 95 16.22 10.53 -3.28
C TYR A 95 17.26 10.69 -4.38
N ARG A 96 17.15 11.75 -5.20
CA ARG A 96 18.08 12.06 -6.30
C ARG A 96 18.37 10.88 -7.24
N GLY A 97 17.33 10.11 -7.59
CA GLY A 97 17.45 8.97 -8.51
C GLY A 97 18.02 7.68 -7.88
N HIS A 98 18.31 7.67 -6.58
CA HIS A 98 18.74 6.49 -5.85
C HIS A 98 17.68 6.02 -4.87
N THR A 99 17.65 4.71 -4.61
CA THR A 99 16.78 4.12 -3.58
C THR A 99 17.59 3.92 -2.30
N TYR A 100 16.99 4.29 -1.18
CA TYR A 100 17.57 4.18 0.16
C TYR A 100 16.60 3.42 1.07
N ARG A 101 17.16 2.63 1.97
CA ARG A 101 16.45 1.91 3.03
C ARG A 101 16.64 2.65 4.34
N CYS A 102 15.55 2.91 5.04
CA CYS A 102 15.56 3.48 6.37
C CYS A 102 16.11 2.47 7.38
N LEU A 103 17.13 2.85 8.16
CA LEU A 103 17.79 2.02 9.16
C LEU A 103 17.15 2.15 10.55
N GLN A 104 16.59 3.33 10.85
CA GLN A 104 16.04 3.66 12.16
C GLN A 104 14.70 4.37 11.99
N ARG A 105 13.69 4.00 12.81
CA ARG A 105 12.40 4.70 12.80
C ARG A 105 12.62 6.16 13.23
N HIS A 106 12.25 7.11 12.39
CA HIS A 106 12.41 8.52 12.68
C HIS A 106 11.35 9.37 11.96
N LYS A 107 11.22 10.64 12.36
CA LYS A 107 10.52 11.65 11.58
C LYS A 107 11.58 12.52 10.92
N ALA A 108 11.55 12.68 9.60
CA ALA A 108 12.47 13.57 8.90
C ALA A 108 12.09 15.03 9.19
N GLU A 109 12.47 15.56 10.35
CA GLU A 109 12.09 16.93 10.75
C GLU A 109 12.56 17.96 9.72
N LYS A 110 11.67 18.91 9.40
CA LYS A 110 11.91 19.92 8.36
C LYS A 110 13.11 20.78 8.73
N GLY A 111 14.10 20.88 7.85
CA GLY A 111 15.32 21.65 8.10
C GLY A 111 16.38 20.94 8.96
N ALA A 112 16.13 19.72 9.45
CA ALA A 112 17.14 18.95 10.19
C ALA A 112 18.25 18.38 9.28
N GLY A 113 18.03 18.38 7.95
CA GLY A 113 19.01 17.87 7.00
C GLY A 113 19.14 16.34 7.00
N TRP A 114 18.18 15.61 7.55
CA TRP A 114 18.14 14.14 7.62
C TRP A 114 17.74 13.49 6.29
N ASN A 115 18.33 13.98 5.20
CA ASN A 115 18.15 13.37 3.90
C ASN A 115 19.03 12.11 3.74
N PRO A 116 18.70 11.22 2.78
CA PRO A 116 19.36 9.94 2.68
C PRO A 116 20.87 9.98 2.37
N GLU A 117 21.36 11.09 1.83
CA GLU A 117 22.80 11.28 1.56
C GLU A 117 23.56 11.85 2.75
N ARG A 118 22.91 12.69 3.57
CA ARG A 118 23.55 13.40 4.70
C ARG A 118 23.41 12.68 6.04
N ALA A 119 22.50 11.72 6.14
CA ALA A 119 22.24 10.96 7.36
C ALA A 119 22.43 9.44 7.15
N PRO A 120 23.69 8.97 6.96
CA PRO A 120 23.98 7.56 6.74
C PRO A 120 23.66 6.66 7.96
N SER A 121 23.50 7.23 9.15
CA SER A 121 23.01 6.51 10.34
C SER A 121 21.52 6.19 10.28
N LEU A 122 20.76 6.93 9.46
CA LEU A 122 19.31 6.76 9.27
C LEU A 122 18.98 6.06 7.95
N TRP A 123 19.90 6.08 6.98
CA TRP A 123 19.64 5.64 5.61
C TRP A 123 20.80 4.83 5.03
N GLU A 124 20.45 3.74 4.35
CA GLU A 124 21.39 2.92 3.60
C GLU A 124 21.02 2.94 2.12
N LYS A 125 21.99 3.23 1.24
CA LYS A 125 21.75 3.17 -0.20
C LYS A 125 21.55 1.72 -0.62
N VAL A 126 20.41 1.42 -1.24
CA VAL A 126 20.15 0.11 -1.82
C VAL A 126 20.86 0.04 -3.17
N SER A 127 22.09 -0.46 -3.17
CA SER A 127 22.68 -0.99 -4.39
C SER A 127 21.97 -2.32 -4.69
N HIS A 128 21.40 -2.44 -5.88
CA HIS A 128 21.03 -3.75 -6.40
C HIS A 128 22.32 -4.54 -6.56
N ASN A 129 22.75 -5.26 -5.53
CA ASN A 129 23.81 -6.23 -5.65
C ASN A 129 23.18 -7.46 -6.31
N PRO A 130 23.43 -7.76 -7.60
CA PRO A 130 23.09 -9.07 -8.12
C PRO A 130 23.91 -10.05 -7.28
N VAL A 131 23.24 -10.88 -6.49
CA VAL A 131 23.89 -11.94 -5.73
C VAL A 131 24.69 -12.77 -6.73
N ARG A 132 26.03 -12.67 -6.68
CA ARG A 132 26.90 -13.60 -7.40
C ARG A 132 26.75 -14.95 -6.70
N HIS A 133 25.92 -15.81 -7.28
CA HIS A 133 25.98 -17.24 -7.00
C HIS A 133 27.40 -17.72 -7.38
N HIS A 134 28.10 -18.27 -6.40
CA HIS A 134 29.36 -18.99 -6.53
C HIS A 134 29.07 -20.49 -6.40
#